data_AF-A0A4U5XAJ4-F1
#
_entry.id   AF-A0A4U5XAJ4-F1
#
_cell.length_a   1.000
_cell.length_b   1.000
_cell.length_c   1.000
_cell.angle_alpha   90.00
_cell.angle_beta   90.00
_cell.angle_gamma   90.00
#
_symmetry.space_group_name_H-M   'P 1'
#
loop_
_entity.id
_entity.type
_entity.pdbx_description
1 polymer ?
#
loop_
_entity_poly.entity_id
_entity_poly.type
_entity_poly.pdbx_seq_one_letter_code
_entity_poly.pdbx_strand_id
1 'polypeptide(L)' 'INNERVDEALSLNPDIVSTACPFCLVMLTDSVNGKKNEGKAKETVQVVDVAQLLLDSVKTPADPEETPEPETAPEPEPVK' A
#
# COMPACT_ATOMS: atom_id res chain seq x y z
N ILE A 1 -1.27 -12.85 -17.84
CA ILE A 1 -1.87 -12.71 -16.49
C ILE A 1 -1.52 -11.42 -15.76
N ASN A 2 -0.24 -11.13 -15.43
CA ASN A 2 0.11 -9.93 -14.64
C ASN A 2 -0.26 -8.63 -15.38
N ASN A 3 0.22 -8.50 -16.61
CA ASN A 3 -0.06 -7.34 -17.46
C ASN A 3 -1.56 -7.18 -17.75
N GLU A 4 -2.27 -8.27 -18.09
CA GLU A 4 -3.71 -8.22 -18.37
C GLU A 4 -4.52 -7.74 -17.16
N ARG A 5 -4.13 -8.18 -15.94
CA ARG A 5 -4.76 -7.71 -14.69
C ARG A 5 -4.52 -6.23 -14.43
N VAL A 6 -3.32 -5.74 -14.70
CA VAL A 6 -2.99 -4.31 -14.55
C VAL A 6 -3.65 -3.49 -15.66
N ASP A 7 -3.74 -3.99 -16.89
CA ASP A 7 -4.41 -3.32 -18.00
C ASP A 7 -5.91 -3.15 -17.71
N GLU A 8 -6.57 -4.19 -17.19
CA GLU A 8 -7.95 -4.10 -16.72
C GLU A 8 -8.09 -3.07 -15.59
N ALA A 9 -7.23 -3.12 -14.57
CA ALA A 9 -7.27 -2.17 -13.46
C ALA A 9 -7.06 -0.72 -13.91
N LEU A 10 -6.06 -0.46 -14.77
CA LEU A 10 -5.73 0.87 -15.27
C LEU A 10 -6.82 1.45 -16.17
N SER A 11 -7.60 0.60 -16.86
CA SER A 11 -8.75 1.06 -17.67
C SER A 11 -9.81 1.80 -16.86
N LEU A 12 -9.87 1.57 -15.54
CA LEU A 12 -10.76 2.25 -14.60
C LEU A 12 -10.21 3.58 -14.08
N ASN A 13 -9.03 4.00 -14.55
CA ASN A 13 -8.32 5.22 -14.11
C ASN A 13 -8.10 5.35 -12.58
N PRO A 14 -7.64 4.29 -11.88
CA PRO A 14 -7.51 4.30 -10.43
C PRO A 14 -6.39 5.25 -9.97
N ASP A 15 -6.52 5.77 -8.75
CA ASP A 15 -5.43 6.41 -8.02
C ASP A 15 -4.66 5.38 -7.17
N ILE A 16 -5.36 4.37 -6.65
CA ILE A 16 -4.80 3.31 -5.80
C ILE A 16 -5.31 1.94 -6.26
N VAL A 17 -4.40 0.96 -6.37
CA VAL A 17 -4.70 -0.46 -6.57
C VAL A 17 -4.32 -1.21 -5.30
N SER A 18 -5.30 -1.80 -4.61
CA SER A 18 -5.06 -2.53 -3.36
C SER A 18 -5.12 -4.05 -3.53
N THR A 19 -4.33 -4.78 -2.76
CA THR A 19 -4.37 -6.24 -2.70
C THR A 19 -4.12 -6.79 -1.30
N ALA A 20 -4.77 -7.90 -0.96
CA ALA A 20 -4.56 -8.62 0.31
C ALA A 20 -3.58 -9.81 0.19
N CYS A 21 -2.91 -9.96 -0.96
CA CYS A 21 -2.00 -11.08 -1.23
C CYS A 21 -0.56 -10.57 -1.39
N PRO A 22 0.41 -11.02 -0.56
CA PRO A 22 1.80 -10.57 -0.63
C PRO A 22 2.47 -10.81 -1.99
N PHE A 23 2.15 -11.94 -2.63
CA PHE A 23 2.68 -12.23 -3.97
C PHE A 23 2.11 -11.27 -5.02
N CYS A 24 0.80 -11.00 -4.96
CA CYS A 24 0.15 -10.07 -5.87
C CYS A 24 0.67 -8.65 -5.70
N LEU A 25 1.03 -8.24 -4.47
CA LEU A 25 1.58 -6.91 -4.21
C LEU A 25 2.85 -6.66 -5.04
N VAL A 26 3.82 -7.57 -4.95
CA VAL A 26 5.06 -7.47 -5.73
C VAL A 26 4.76 -7.56 -7.23
N MET A 27 3.93 -8.52 -7.63
CA MET A 27 3.58 -8.78 -9.02
C MET A 27 2.94 -7.55 -9.69
N LEU A 28 1.93 -6.95 -9.05
CA LEU A 28 1.21 -5.78 -9.56
C LEU A 28 2.09 -4.53 -9.50
N THR A 29 2.91 -4.36 -8.47
CA THR A 29 3.86 -3.24 -8.38
C THR A 29 4.83 -3.24 -9.55
N ASP A 30 5.41 -4.39 -9.89
CA ASP A 30 6.31 -4.54 -11.04
C ASP A 30 5.60 -4.20 -12.36
N SER A 31 4.41 -4.74 -12.60
CA SER A 31 3.62 -4.41 -13.81
C SER A 31 3.26 -2.93 -13.89
N VAL A 32 2.78 -2.32 -12.80
CA VAL A 32 2.45 -0.89 -12.77
C VAL A 32 3.69 -0.04 -13.07
N ASN A 33 4.84 -0.37 -12.51
CA ASN A 33 6.09 0.32 -12.81
C ASN A 33 6.50 0.15 -14.28
N GLY A 34 6.32 -1.04 -14.85
CA GLY A 34 6.49 -1.26 -16.29
C GLY A 34 5.58 -0.35 -17.12
N LYS A 35 4.30 -0.24 -16.76
CA LYS A 35 3.32 0.62 -17.46
C LYS A 35 3.63 2.11 -17.28
N LYS A 36 4.16 2.55 -16.13
CA LYS A 36 4.66 3.92 -15.93
C LYS A 36 5.81 4.24 -16.89
N ASN A 37 6.79 3.35 -16.97
CA ASN A 37 7.93 3.49 -17.89
C ASN A 37 7.50 3.53 -19.37
N GLU A 38 6.42 2.83 -19.74
CA GLU A 38 5.82 2.88 -21.07
C GLU A 38 4.94 4.12 -21.32
N GLY A 39 4.71 4.97 -20.32
CA GLY A 39 3.81 6.12 -20.39
C GLY A 39 2.32 5.75 -20.40
N LYS A 40 1.97 4.55 -19.93
CA LYS A 40 0.61 3.98 -19.96
C LYS A 40 -0.10 3.98 -18.60
N ALA A 41 0.59 4.37 -17.54
CA ALA A 41 0.01 4.56 -16.21
C ALA A 41 0.37 5.97 -15.69
N LYS A 42 -0.48 6.56 -14.85
CA LYS A 42 -0.13 7.83 -14.19
C LYS A 42 1.00 7.55 -13.18
N GLU A 43 1.95 8.45 -13.07
CA GLU A 43 3.02 8.35 -12.06
C GLU A 43 2.48 8.30 -10.63
N THR A 44 1.31 8.91 -10.41
CA THR A 44 0.61 8.96 -9.13
C THR A 44 -0.08 7.65 -8.74
N VAL A 45 -0.23 6.67 -9.65
CA VAL A 45 -0.87 5.39 -9.28
C VAL A 45 -0.01 4.66 -8.25
N GLN A 46 -0.63 4.27 -7.14
CA GLN A 46 0.00 3.50 -6.07
C GLN A 46 -0.53 2.08 -6.00
N VAL A 47 0.34 1.12 -5.67
CA VAL A 47 -0.05 -0.25 -5.34
C VAL A 47 0.25 -0.46 -3.85
N VAL A 48 -0.77 -0.78 -3.06
CA VAL A 48 -0.65 -0.90 -1.60
C VAL A 48 -1.34 -2.16 -1.09
N ASP A 49 -0.97 -2.63 0.10
CA ASP A 49 -1.76 -3.66 0.76
C ASP A 49 -3.02 -3.10 1.44
N VAL A 50 -3.96 -3.98 1.79
CA VAL A 50 -5.23 -3.59 2.41
C VAL A 50 -5.06 -2.94 3.79
N ALA A 51 -4.07 -3.35 4.59
CA ALA A 51 -3.83 -2.77 5.91
C ALA A 51 -3.26 -1.35 5.80
N GLN A 52 -2.38 -1.09 4.83
CA GLN A 52 -1.92 0.26 4.51
C GLN A 52 -3.08 1.18 4.10
N LEU A 53 -3.95 0.70 3.20
CA LEU A 53 -5.12 1.48 2.77
C LEU A 53 -6.07 1.80 3.93
N LEU A 54 -6.29 0.83 4.82
CA LEU A 54 -7.10 1.04 6.02
C LEU A 54 -6.44 2.06 6.96
N LEU A 55 -5.13 1.92 7.20
CA LEU A 55 -4.37 2.84 8.04
C LEU A 55 -4.52 4.28 7.55
N ASP A 56 -4.37 4.52 6.25
CA ASP A 56 -4.53 5.86 5.66
C ASP A 56 -5.97 6.38 5.72
N SER A 57 -6.95 5.48 5.75
CA SER A 57 -8.37 5.82 5.84
C SER A 57 -8.84 6.15 7.27
N VAL A 58 -8.19 5.57 8.29
CA VAL A 58 -8.61 5.69 9.70
C VAL A 58 -7.74 6.64 10.51
N LYS A 59 -6.60 7.07 9.99
CA LYS A 59 -5.79 8.13 10.61
C LYS A 59 -6.58 9.44 10.62
N THR A 60 -6.97 9.87 11.81
CA THR A 60 -7.33 11.27 12.04
C THR A 60 -6.09 12.12 11.74
N PRO A 61 -6.17 13.25 11.00
CA PRO A 61 -5.03 14.15 10.88
C PRO A 61 -4.58 14.54 12.29
N ALA A 62 -3.37 14.12 12.66
CA ALA A 62 -2.80 14.44 13.95
C ALA A 62 -2.69 15.95 14.07
N ASP A 63 -3.27 16.50 15.13
CA ASP A 63 -2.95 17.84 15.57
C ASP A 63 -1.42 17.88 15.81
N PRO A 64 -0.68 18.88 15.29
CA PRO A 64 0.79 18.86 15.25
C PRO A 64 1.50 18.85 16.62
N GLU A 65 0.79 18.70 17.75
CA GLU A 65 1.36 18.70 19.11
C GLU A 65 1.47 17.32 19.78
N GLU A 66 1.24 16.19 19.09
CA GLU A 66 1.46 14.88 19.71
C GLU A 66 2.87 14.34 19.40
N THR A 67 3.81 14.69 20.27
CA THR A 67 5.10 14.01 20.35
C THR A 67 4.82 12.59 20.83
N PRO A 68 5.22 11.52 20.13
CA PRO A 68 4.97 10.18 20.63
C PRO A 68 5.91 9.95 21.81
N GLU A 69 5.34 9.94 23.02
CA GLU A 69 5.99 9.31 24.16
C GLU A 69 6.19 7.82 23.80
N PRO A 70 7.36 7.23 24.08
CA PRO A 70 7.58 5.83 23.81
C PRO A 70 6.69 5.02 24.75
N GLU A 71 5.56 4.52 24.24
CA GLU A 71 4.78 3.50 24.91
C GLU A 71 5.72 2.31 25.18
N THR A 72 6.12 2.20 26.44
CA THR A 72 6.92 1.11 26.95
C THR A 72 6.01 -0.11 26.99
N ALA A 73 6.02 -0.91 25.94
CA ALA A 73 5.44 -2.25 25.98
C ALA A 73 6.21 -3.05 27.05
N PRO A 74 5.55 -3.63 28.08
CA PRO A 74 6.25 -4.51 29.00
C PRO A 74 6.68 -5.76 28.24
N GLU A 75 7.99 -6.00 28.22
CA GLU A 75 8.64 -7.18 27.64
C GLU A 75 8.04 -8.46 28.28
N PRO A 76 7.58 -9.45 27.50
CA PRO A 76 7.10 -10.69 28.10
C PRO A 76 8.29 -11.46 28.67
N GLU A 77 8.32 -11.62 30.00
CA GLU A 77 9.37 -12.38 30.68
C GLU A 77 9.41 -13.83 30.17
N PRO A 78 10.60 -14.42 29.96
CA PRO A 78 10.73 -15.80 29.53
C PRO A 78 10.26 -16.76 30.62
N VAL A 79 9.26 -17.59 30.30
CA VAL A 79 8.81 -18.68 31.17
C VAL A 79 9.93 -19.73 31.26
N LYS A 80 10.33 -20.04 32.50
CA LYS A 80 11.39 -21.01 32.83
C LYS A 80 10.90 -22.46 32.75
#